data_AF-A0A6J8CM21-F1
#
_entry.id   AF-A0A6J8CM21-F1
#
_cell.length_a   1.000
_cell.length_b   1.000
_cell.length_c   1.000
_cell.angle_alpha   90.00
_cell.angle_beta   90.00
_cell.angle_gamma   90.00
#
_symmetry.space_group_name_H-M   'P 1'
#
loop_
_entity.id
_entity.type
_entity.pdbx_description
1 polymer ?
#
loop_
_entity_poly.entity_id
_entity_poly.type
_entity_poly.pdbx_seq_one_letter_code
_entity_poly.pdbx_strand_id
1 'polypeptide(L)'
;MVWHWFNVLMLRKVKHSVTLQLTIKKNMSQCFSVAHTVADVEADTRMILNALNFDTKFREMGKSGRTIIRTSNTNVIVLCVHYYKHMTHTSELWLQMGNISSVKDGRRFLPIHQLCACLSPTICKLLPAVHALTGCDTTSSLFGVGKQTVYKTLKDTHDYFSGLQSFGNIDKDEALVWA
;
A
#
# COMPACT_ATOMS: atom_id res chain seq x y z
N MET A 1 -7.92 13.51 13.55
CA MET A 1 -8.33 13.94 12.19
C MET A 1 -8.09 12.90 11.07
N VAL A 2 -7.63 11.68 11.38
CA VAL A 2 -7.42 10.58 10.40
C VAL A 2 -8.73 9.85 10.02
N TRP A 3 -9.76 9.92 10.87
CA TRP A 3 -10.96 9.07 10.76
C TRP A 3 -12.15 9.67 10.01
N HIS A 4 -12.14 10.97 9.66
CA HIS A 4 -13.16 11.52 8.76
C HIS A 4 -13.03 10.95 7.33
N TRP A 5 -11.87 10.38 6.99
CA TRP A 5 -11.57 9.85 5.66
C TRP A 5 -12.02 8.39 5.45
N PHE A 6 -12.09 7.59 6.52
CA PHE A 6 -12.47 6.17 6.43
C PHE A 6 -13.97 5.97 6.12
N ASN A 7 -14.84 6.92 6.49
CA ASN A 7 -16.29 6.80 6.29
C ASN A 7 -16.78 7.19 4.88
N VAL A 8 -15.94 7.80 4.02
CA VAL A 8 -16.37 8.36 2.72
C VAL A 8 -16.00 7.46 1.53
N LEU A 9 -15.75 6.17 1.74
CA LEU A 9 -15.22 5.27 0.71
C LEU A 9 -15.90 3.90 0.72
N MET A 10 -17.23 3.91 0.78
CA MET A 10 -18.06 2.76 0.41
C MET A 10 -19.00 3.24 -0.69
N LEU A 11 -18.75 2.80 -1.93
CA LEU A 11 -19.72 2.33 -2.93
C LEU A 11 -19.22 2.49 -4.38
N ARG A 12 -19.47 1.42 -5.15
CA ARG A 12 -19.48 1.22 -6.61
C ARG A 12 -18.16 0.86 -7.31
N LYS A 13 -18.07 -0.43 -7.65
CA LYS A 13 -17.29 -0.99 -8.76
C LYS A 13 -17.80 -0.41 -10.09
N VAL A 14 -16.90 0.15 -10.90
CA VAL A 14 -17.14 0.39 -12.34
C VAL A 14 -15.94 -0.16 -13.11
N LYS A 15 -16.19 -1.14 -13.98
CA LYS A 15 -15.23 -1.73 -14.92
C LYS A 15 -15.01 -0.72 -16.06
N HIS A 16 -13.78 -0.29 -16.32
CA HIS A 16 -13.34 0.08 -17.69
C HIS A 16 -11.82 -0.06 -17.81
N SER A 17 -11.41 -0.67 -18.92
CA SER A 17 -10.05 -1.01 -19.33
C SER A 17 -9.26 0.25 -19.72
N VAL A 18 -8.03 0.42 -19.21
CA VAL A 18 -7.12 1.50 -19.64
C VAL A 18 -5.67 0.98 -19.70
N THR A 19 -5.04 1.23 -20.84
CA THR A 19 -3.66 0.96 -21.23
C THR A 19 -2.62 1.58 -20.29
N LEU A 20 -1.53 0.84 -20.02
CA LEU A 20 -0.38 1.27 -19.22
C LEU A 20 0.39 2.40 -19.91
N GLN A 21 0.58 3.54 -19.23
CA GLN A 21 1.58 4.54 -19.60
C GLN A 21 2.55 4.79 -18.45
N LEU A 22 3.82 4.43 -18.67
CA LEU A 22 4.95 4.81 -17.83
C LEU A 22 5.34 6.25 -18.19
N THR A 23 5.15 7.20 -17.27
CA THR A 23 5.62 8.58 -17.47
C THR A 23 6.57 8.98 -16.35
N ILE A 24 7.87 8.99 -16.64
CA ILE A 24 8.87 9.64 -15.79
C ILE A 24 8.96 11.09 -16.27
N LYS A 25 8.33 12.03 -15.54
CA LYS A 25 8.53 13.46 -15.82
C LYS A 25 9.81 13.92 -15.11
N LYS A 26 10.88 14.13 -15.88
CA LYS A 26 12.06 14.88 -15.42
C LYS A 26 11.67 16.36 -15.32
N ASN A 27 11.23 16.80 -14.16
CA ASN A 27 11.26 18.23 -13.84
C ASN A 27 12.45 18.46 -12.91
N MET A 28 13.26 19.49 -13.20
CA MET A 28 14.67 19.64 -12.83
C MET A 28 14.99 19.78 -11.33
N SER A 29 14.02 19.52 -10.46
CA SER A 29 14.14 19.59 -9.00
C SER A 29 13.47 18.42 -8.25
N GLN A 30 12.66 17.56 -8.90
CA GLN A 30 12.02 16.40 -8.25
C GLN A 30 11.84 15.23 -9.24
N CYS A 31 12.37 14.04 -8.90
CA CYS A 31 12.10 12.80 -9.62
C CYS A 31 10.74 12.23 -9.18
N PHE A 32 9.83 12.08 -10.15
CA PHE A 32 8.45 11.65 -9.91
C PHE A 32 8.08 10.45 -10.78
N SER A 33 7.50 9.41 -10.17
CA SER A 33 7.07 8.19 -10.83
C SER A 33 5.64 7.83 -10.45
N VAL A 34 4.83 7.38 -11.43
CA VAL A 34 3.46 6.89 -11.20
C VAL A 34 3.37 5.42 -11.60
N ALA A 35 2.90 4.58 -10.68
CA ALA A 35 2.57 3.18 -10.93
C ALA A 35 1.06 3.02 -11.18
N HIS A 36 0.72 2.35 -12.29
CA HIS A 36 -0.64 1.96 -12.65
C HIS A 36 -0.65 0.46 -12.95
N THR A 37 -1.65 -0.29 -12.48
CA THR A 37 -1.86 -1.70 -12.87
C THR A 37 -3.33 -1.97 -13.19
N VAL A 38 -3.56 -2.94 -14.07
CA VAL A 38 -4.87 -3.46 -14.49
C VAL A 38 -5.26 -4.67 -13.63
N ALA A 39 -6.57 -4.94 -13.54
CA ALA A 39 -7.18 -6.00 -12.75
C ALA A 39 -6.81 -7.41 -13.25
N ASP A 40 -5.64 -7.88 -12.85
CA ASP A 40 -5.25 -9.29 -12.81
C ASP A 40 -5.43 -9.82 -11.37
N VAL A 41 -5.40 -11.14 -11.19
CA VAL A 41 -5.50 -11.81 -9.87
C VAL A 41 -4.45 -11.28 -8.88
N GLU A 42 -3.33 -10.76 -9.40
CA GLU A 42 -2.20 -10.24 -8.65
C GLU A 42 -1.96 -8.73 -8.83
N ALA A 43 -2.99 -7.98 -9.24
CA ALA A 43 -2.87 -6.56 -9.56
C ALA A 43 -2.21 -5.74 -8.44
N ASP A 44 -2.62 -6.01 -7.18
CA ASP A 44 -2.17 -5.31 -5.98
C ASP A 44 -0.67 -5.53 -5.73
N THR A 45 -0.20 -6.78 -5.78
CA THR A 45 1.22 -7.13 -5.57
C THR A 45 2.10 -6.54 -6.67
N ARG A 46 1.62 -6.55 -7.93
CA ARG A 46 2.33 -5.94 -9.06
C ARG A 46 2.49 -4.42 -8.91
N MET A 47 1.56 -3.72 -8.25
CA MET A 47 1.72 -2.29 -7.94
C MET A 47 2.93 -2.06 -7.04
N ILE A 48 3.07 -2.90 -6.02
CA ILE A 48 4.16 -2.82 -5.04
C ILE A 48 5.49 -3.21 -5.67
N LEU A 49 5.51 -4.27 -6.49
CA LEU A 49 6.69 -4.66 -7.25
C LEU A 49 7.18 -3.50 -8.14
N ASN A 50 6.26 -2.80 -8.82
CA ASN A 50 6.62 -1.63 -9.61
C ASN A 50 7.16 -0.48 -8.74
N ALA A 51 6.59 -0.25 -7.55
CA ALA A 51 7.10 0.75 -6.63
C ALA A 51 8.51 0.42 -6.12
N LEU A 52 8.80 -0.85 -5.82
CA LEU A 52 10.14 -1.33 -5.47
C LEU A 52 11.12 -1.16 -6.64
N ASN A 53 10.69 -1.45 -7.87
CA ASN A 53 11.51 -1.21 -9.06
C ASN A 53 11.83 0.28 -9.25
N PHE A 54 10.91 1.19 -8.93
CA PHE A 54 11.20 2.63 -8.93
C PHE A 54 12.21 3.02 -7.85
N ASP A 55 12.13 2.43 -6.65
CA ASP A 55 13.12 2.60 -5.60
C ASP A 55 14.52 2.20 -6.07
N THR A 56 14.64 1.03 -6.70
CA THR A 56 15.90 0.55 -7.30
C THR A 56 16.44 1.51 -8.35
N LYS A 57 15.58 2.04 -9.23
CA LYS A 57 15.98 3.04 -10.22
C LYS A 57 16.44 4.36 -9.59
N PHE A 58 15.79 4.80 -8.52
CA PHE A 58 16.24 5.98 -7.77
C PHE A 58 17.64 5.75 -7.18
N ARG A 59 17.87 4.56 -6.61
CA ARG A 59 19.19 4.13 -6.13
C ARG A 59 20.25 4.14 -7.23
N GLU A 60 19.99 3.56 -8.39
CA GLU A 60 20.91 3.54 -9.54
C GLU A 60 21.26 4.95 -10.03
N MET A 61 20.30 5.89 -9.94
CA MET A 61 20.52 7.29 -10.28
C MET A 61 21.19 8.10 -9.16
N GLY A 62 21.45 7.51 -7.99
CA GLY A 62 22.00 8.20 -6.82
C GLY A 62 21.09 9.31 -6.29
N LYS A 63 19.77 9.17 -6.45
CA LYS A 63 18.78 10.18 -6.06
C LYS A 63 17.69 9.58 -5.19
N SER A 64 17.03 10.43 -4.40
CA SER A 64 15.76 10.07 -3.79
C SER A 64 14.59 10.63 -4.60
N GLY A 65 13.49 9.90 -4.65
CA GLY A 65 12.32 10.27 -5.45
C GLY A 65 10.99 10.16 -4.72
N ARG A 66 9.94 10.65 -5.39
CA ARG A 66 8.54 10.50 -4.98
C ARG A 66 7.87 9.44 -5.88
N THR A 67 7.20 8.49 -5.24
CA THR A 67 6.42 7.45 -5.92
C THR A 67 4.93 7.63 -5.63
N ILE A 68 4.10 7.64 -6.67
CA ILE A 68 2.65 7.63 -6.55
C ILE A 68 2.09 6.33 -7.10
N ILE A 69 1.36 5.61 -6.26
CA ILE A 69 0.62 4.42 -6.64
C ILE A 69 -0.84 4.84 -6.86
N ARG A 70 -1.39 4.60 -8.05
CA ARG A 70 -2.80 4.94 -8.33
C ARG A 70 -3.68 3.70 -8.31
N THR A 71 -4.61 3.62 -7.36
CA THR A 71 -5.52 2.48 -7.23
C THR A 71 -6.89 2.88 -6.68
N SER A 72 -7.91 2.08 -6.99
CA SER A 72 -9.21 2.12 -6.29
C SER A 72 -9.30 1.07 -5.18
N ASN A 73 -8.36 0.12 -5.12
CA ASN A 73 -8.35 -0.94 -4.11
C ASN A 73 -7.75 -0.44 -2.78
N THR A 74 -8.48 -0.64 -1.70
CA THR A 74 -8.04 -0.26 -0.35
C THR A 74 -7.07 -1.26 0.28
N ASN A 75 -7.07 -2.52 -0.17
CA ASN A 75 -6.15 -3.54 0.35
C ASN A 75 -4.68 -3.20 0.04
N VAL A 76 -4.43 -2.46 -1.05
CA VAL A 76 -3.10 -1.93 -1.41
C VAL A 76 -2.52 -1.01 -0.33
N ILE A 77 -3.33 -0.36 0.51
CA ILE A 77 -2.84 0.47 1.63
C ILE A 77 -2.01 -0.38 2.59
N VAL A 78 -2.48 -1.58 2.93
CA VAL A 78 -1.79 -2.51 3.84
C VAL A 78 -0.43 -2.91 3.28
N LEU A 79 -0.38 -3.22 1.98
CA LEU A 79 0.87 -3.55 1.30
C LEU A 79 1.82 -2.35 1.23
N CYS A 80 1.30 -1.15 0.92
CA CYS A 80 2.13 0.05 0.88
C CYS A 80 2.77 0.35 2.24
N VAL A 81 2.01 0.23 3.33
CA VAL A 81 2.53 0.44 4.69
C VAL A 81 3.59 -0.59 5.03
N HIS A 82 3.37 -1.86 4.68
CA HIS A 82 4.34 -2.92 4.95
C HIS A 82 5.64 -2.76 4.16
N TYR A 83 5.55 -2.47 2.86
CA TYR A 83 6.70 -2.42 1.97
C TYR A 83 7.45 -1.08 1.96
N TYR A 84 6.84 0.01 2.44
CA TYR A 84 7.50 1.32 2.45
C TYR A 84 8.82 1.32 3.21
N LYS A 85 8.95 0.58 4.31
CA LYS A 85 10.21 0.44 5.06
C LYS A 85 11.36 -0.19 4.24
N HIS A 86 11.03 -0.92 3.18
CA HIS A 86 12.01 -1.56 2.28
C HIS A 86 12.41 -0.64 1.11
N MET A 87 11.73 0.49 0.92
CA MET A 87 12.03 1.47 -0.12
C MET A 87 13.00 2.51 0.44
N THR A 88 14.30 2.35 0.15
CA THR A 88 15.38 3.15 0.76
C THR A 88 15.62 4.48 0.06
N HIS A 89 15.22 4.59 -1.21
CA HIS A 89 15.42 5.77 -2.05
C HIS A 89 14.10 6.47 -2.42
N THR A 90 12.96 5.95 -1.94
CA THR A 90 11.65 6.57 -2.06
C THR A 90 11.37 7.45 -0.85
N SER A 91 11.68 8.73 -0.98
CA SER A 91 11.44 9.73 0.08
C SER A 91 9.97 9.87 0.45
N GLU A 92 9.09 9.82 -0.55
CA GLU A 92 7.65 10.01 -0.35
C GLU A 92 6.87 8.99 -1.16
N LEU A 93 6.09 8.16 -0.45
CA LEU A 93 5.11 7.28 -1.06
C LEU A 93 3.71 7.86 -0.88
N TRP A 94 2.98 8.01 -2.00
CA TRP A 94 1.60 8.47 -2.03
C TRP A 94 0.69 7.43 -2.68
N LEU A 95 -0.47 7.21 -2.08
CA LEU A 95 -1.53 6.44 -2.70
C LEU A 95 -2.59 7.40 -3.25
N GLN A 96 -2.77 7.40 -4.56
CA GLN A 96 -3.79 8.18 -5.23
C GLN A 96 -5.03 7.32 -5.47
N MET A 97 -6.16 7.75 -4.92
CA MET A 97 -7.46 7.14 -5.07
C MET A 97 -8.46 8.10 -5.72
N GLY A 98 -9.58 7.55 -6.19
CA GLY A 98 -10.66 8.33 -6.78
C GLY A 98 -10.44 8.67 -8.26
N ASN A 99 -11.54 9.10 -8.89
CA ASN A 99 -11.59 9.37 -10.32
C ASN A 99 -11.79 10.87 -10.57
N ILE A 100 -11.27 11.33 -11.69
CA ILE A 100 -11.59 12.65 -12.23
C ILE A 100 -12.81 12.45 -13.13
N SER A 101 -13.86 13.23 -12.91
CA SER A 101 -14.94 13.36 -13.88
C SER A 101 -14.86 14.75 -14.52
N SER A 102 -15.58 14.94 -15.64
CA SER A 102 -15.67 16.24 -16.32
C SER A 102 -16.27 17.35 -15.45
N VAL A 103 -16.89 17.00 -14.32
CA VAL A 103 -17.62 17.92 -13.44
C VAL A 103 -16.91 18.09 -12.09
N LYS A 104 -16.08 17.13 -11.66
CA LYS A 104 -15.45 17.15 -10.34
C LYS A 104 -14.12 16.40 -10.33
N ASP A 105 -13.12 17.04 -9.73
CA ASP A 105 -11.91 16.33 -9.30
C ASP A 105 -12.20 15.57 -7.99
N GLY A 106 -12.36 14.26 -8.09
CA GLY A 106 -12.56 13.36 -6.97
C GLY A 106 -11.28 12.71 -6.45
N ARG A 107 -10.10 13.14 -6.92
CA ARG A 107 -8.83 12.53 -6.51
C ARG A 107 -8.54 12.78 -5.04
N ARG A 108 -8.05 11.74 -4.38
CA ARG A 108 -7.61 11.74 -2.99
C ARG A 108 -6.18 11.23 -2.95
N PHE A 109 -5.31 11.92 -2.23
CA PHE A 109 -3.91 11.53 -2.06
C PHE A 109 -3.68 11.18 -0.59
N LEU A 110 -3.28 9.94 -0.33
CA LEU A 110 -2.97 9.44 1.01
C LEU A 110 -1.43 9.36 1.15
N PRO A 111 -0.81 10.15 2.05
CA PRO A 111 0.63 10.09 2.30
C PRO A 111 0.98 8.85 3.14
N ILE A 112 1.44 7.78 2.48
CA ILE A 112 1.81 6.53 3.16
C ILE A 112 3.01 6.74 4.08
N HIS A 113 4.00 7.54 3.64
CA HIS A 113 5.17 7.87 4.44
C HIS A 113 4.82 8.53 5.79
N GLN A 114 3.86 9.45 5.81
CA GLN A 114 3.35 10.04 7.06
C GLN A 114 2.53 9.05 7.87
N LEU A 115 1.72 8.22 7.22
CA LEU A 115 0.96 7.16 7.89
C LEU A 115 1.91 6.19 8.62
N CYS A 116 2.98 5.75 7.97
CA CYS A 116 4.00 4.90 8.59
C CYS A 116 4.72 5.60 9.76
N ALA A 117 4.96 6.91 9.67
CA ALA A 117 5.53 7.67 10.78
C ALA A 117 4.59 7.80 11.99
N CYS A 118 3.27 7.80 11.77
CA CYS A 118 2.26 7.79 12.83
C CYS A 118 2.00 6.40 13.43
N LEU A 119 2.36 5.34 12.72
CA LEU A 119 2.20 3.95 13.15
C LEU A 119 3.48 3.46 13.85
N SER A 120 3.35 2.53 14.80
CA SER A 120 4.54 1.88 15.34
C SER A 120 5.15 0.92 14.30
N PRO A 121 6.49 0.75 14.26
CA PRO A 121 7.13 -0.22 13.36
C PRO A 121 6.57 -1.64 13.49
N THR A 122 6.17 -2.02 14.71
CA THR A 122 5.50 -3.29 15.00
C THR A 122 4.16 -3.40 14.27
N ILE A 123 3.30 -2.39 14.36
CA ILE A 123 2.00 -2.40 13.68
C ILE A 123 2.20 -2.47 12.16
N CYS A 124 3.15 -1.73 11.59
CA CYS A 124 3.45 -1.80 10.16
C CYS A 124 3.82 -3.20 9.69
N LYS A 125 4.52 -3.99 10.53
CA LYS A 125 4.86 -5.40 10.25
C LYS A 125 3.68 -6.34 10.43
N LEU A 126 2.80 -6.09 11.40
CA LEU A 126 1.65 -6.95 11.71
C LEU A 126 0.49 -6.80 10.72
N LEU A 127 0.35 -5.62 10.10
CA LEU A 127 -0.81 -5.29 9.28
C LEU A 127 -1.12 -6.33 8.18
N PRO A 128 -0.16 -6.89 7.43
CA PRO A 128 -0.46 -7.94 6.44
C PRO A 128 -1.05 -9.21 7.06
N ALA A 129 -0.46 -9.71 8.16
CA ALA A 129 -0.95 -10.92 8.83
C ALA A 129 -2.37 -10.72 9.35
N VAL A 130 -2.60 -9.60 10.04
CA VAL A 130 -3.90 -9.26 10.61
C VAL A 130 -4.93 -9.03 9.50
N HIS A 131 -4.54 -8.40 8.39
CA HIS A 131 -5.44 -8.21 7.25
C HIS A 131 -5.84 -9.54 6.59
N ALA A 132 -4.90 -10.48 6.43
CA ALA A 132 -5.18 -11.81 5.92
C ALA A 132 -6.10 -12.60 6.87
N LEU A 133 -5.88 -12.54 8.19
CA LEU A 133 -6.69 -13.25 9.19
C LEU A 133 -8.11 -12.69 9.34
N THR A 134 -8.29 -11.39 9.15
CA THR A 134 -9.57 -10.71 9.42
C THR A 134 -10.39 -10.41 8.16
N GLY A 135 -9.85 -10.75 6.99
CA GLY A 135 -10.53 -10.65 5.70
C GLY A 135 -9.82 -9.70 4.74
N CYS A 136 -9.29 -10.28 3.66
CA CYS A 136 -8.85 -9.58 2.45
C CYS A 136 -9.62 -10.12 1.22
N ASP A 137 -9.15 -9.87 0.00
CA ASP A 137 -9.82 -10.39 -1.20
C ASP A 137 -9.76 -11.93 -1.30
N THR A 138 -8.82 -12.58 -0.61
CA THR A 138 -8.62 -14.05 -0.65
C THR A 138 -9.13 -14.78 0.60
N THR A 139 -9.50 -14.06 1.66
CA THR A 139 -9.97 -14.65 2.93
C THR A 139 -11.29 -14.07 3.37
N SER A 140 -12.15 -14.88 3.97
CA SER A 140 -13.43 -14.42 4.51
C SER A 140 -13.23 -13.46 5.68
N SER A 141 -14.09 -12.44 5.77
CA SER A 141 -14.14 -11.56 6.94
C SER A 141 -14.80 -12.23 8.14
N LEU A 142 -14.36 -11.87 9.34
CA LEU A 142 -15.03 -12.27 10.58
C LEU A 142 -16.45 -11.68 10.67
N PHE A 143 -17.44 -12.52 10.94
CA PHE A 143 -18.84 -12.07 11.06
C PHE A 143 -19.00 -11.06 12.20
N GLY A 144 -19.61 -9.90 11.90
CA GLY A 144 -19.83 -8.82 12.87
C GLY A 144 -18.59 -8.00 13.23
N VAL A 145 -17.41 -8.30 12.66
CA VAL A 145 -16.15 -7.59 12.97
C VAL A 145 -15.64 -6.86 11.74
N GLY A 146 -15.68 -5.52 11.80
CA GLY A 146 -15.15 -4.66 10.73
C GLY A 146 -13.64 -4.39 10.87
N LYS A 147 -12.99 -4.02 9.76
CA LYS A 147 -11.55 -3.66 9.72
C LYS A 147 -11.17 -2.55 10.73
N GLN A 148 -12.10 -1.63 11.04
CA GLN A 148 -11.88 -0.61 12.06
C GLN A 148 -11.79 -1.19 13.47
N THR A 149 -12.67 -2.14 13.79
CA THR A 149 -12.67 -2.83 15.09
C THR A 149 -11.36 -3.59 15.27
N VAL A 150 -10.96 -4.33 14.23
CA VAL A 150 -9.68 -5.05 14.19
C VAL A 150 -8.50 -4.11 14.45
N TYR A 151 -8.45 -2.97 13.78
CA TYR A 151 -7.35 -2.02 13.97
C TYR A 151 -7.30 -1.43 15.38
N LYS A 152 -8.45 -1.09 15.98
CA LYS A 152 -8.50 -0.60 17.36
C LYS A 152 -7.97 -1.64 18.33
N THR A 153 -8.44 -2.88 18.21
CA THR A 153 -7.93 -4.01 19.01
C THR A 153 -6.43 -4.19 18.80
N LEU A 154 -5.96 -4.23 17.55
CA LEU A 154 -4.55 -4.38 17.23
C LEU A 154 -3.70 -3.29 17.88
N LYS A 155 -4.15 -2.04 17.88
CA LYS A 155 -3.41 -0.94 18.50
C LYS A 155 -3.18 -1.19 19.99
N ASP A 156 -4.19 -1.71 20.68
CA ASP A 156 -4.15 -1.95 22.13
C ASP A 156 -3.45 -3.27 22.50
N THR A 157 -3.44 -4.25 21.58
CA THR A 157 -2.99 -5.63 21.87
C THR A 157 -1.84 -6.11 20.95
N HIS A 158 -1.13 -5.22 20.25
CA HIS A 158 -0.13 -5.61 19.24
C HIS A 158 0.99 -6.50 19.78
N ASP A 159 1.34 -6.39 21.06
CA ASP A 159 2.40 -7.20 21.69
C ASP A 159 2.07 -8.69 21.73
N TYR A 160 0.79 -9.04 21.91
CA TYR A 160 0.32 -10.43 21.89
C TYR A 160 0.50 -11.10 20.53
N PHE A 161 0.56 -10.29 19.46
CA PHE A 161 0.71 -10.76 18.09
C PHE A 161 2.14 -10.68 17.58
N SER A 162 3.13 -10.45 18.45
CA SER A 162 4.54 -10.29 18.06
C SER A 162 5.08 -11.43 17.17
N GLY A 163 4.62 -12.67 17.39
CA GLY A 163 4.97 -13.81 16.53
C GLY A 163 4.50 -13.70 15.07
N LEU A 164 3.49 -12.87 14.79
CA LEU A 164 3.00 -12.61 13.44
C LEU A 164 3.78 -11.53 12.69
N GLN A 165 4.73 -10.83 13.34
CA GLN A 165 5.53 -9.80 12.69
C GLN A 165 6.43 -10.35 11.57
N SER A 166 6.73 -11.65 11.58
CA SER A 166 7.51 -12.31 10.52
C SER A 166 6.68 -12.71 9.32
N PHE A 167 5.36 -12.60 9.38
CA PHE A 167 4.49 -12.95 8.27
C PHE A 167 4.72 -11.98 7.10
N GLY A 168 5.06 -12.50 5.92
CA GLY A 168 5.40 -11.70 4.74
C GLY A 168 6.84 -11.19 4.69
N ASN A 169 7.72 -11.59 5.61
CA ASN A 169 9.16 -11.35 5.47
C ASN A 169 9.76 -12.35 4.46
N ILE A 170 10.11 -11.84 3.28
CA ILE A 170 10.72 -12.62 2.19
C ILE A 170 12.06 -13.24 2.60
N ASP A 171 12.82 -12.58 3.50
CA ASP A 171 14.16 -13.02 3.93
C ASP A 171 14.17 -14.36 4.69
N LYS A 172 13.02 -14.82 5.19
CA LYS A 172 12.92 -16.13 5.88
C LYS A 172 12.48 -17.26 4.94
N ASP A 173 11.86 -16.93 3.81
CA ASP A 173 11.35 -17.94 2.88
C ASP A 173 12.45 -18.45 1.94
N GLU A 174 13.51 -17.66 1.67
CA GLU A 174 14.71 -18.16 0.96
C GLU A 174 15.46 -19.27 1.74
N ALA A 175 15.36 -19.28 3.07
CA ALA A 175 15.95 -20.33 3.89
C ALA A 175 15.22 -21.69 3.79
N LEU A 176 14.01 -21.72 3.21
CA LEU A 176 13.23 -22.94 2.97
C LEU A 176 13.33 -23.46 1.53
N VAL A 177 14.01 -22.74 0.63
CA VAL A 177 14.21 -23.18 -0.77
C VAL A 177 15.46 -24.04 -0.93
N TRP A 178 16.30 -24.15 0.11
CA TRP A 178 17.54 -24.93 0.12
C TRP A 178 17.65 -25.96 1.26
N ALA A 179 16.52 -26.33 1.87
CA ALA A 179 16.43 -27.41 2.87
C ALA A 179 15.59 -28.57 2.32
#